data_AF-A0A2P5LY82-F1
#
_entry.id   AF-A0A2P5LY82-F1
#
_cell.length_a   1.000
_cell.length_b   1.000
_cell.length_c   1.000
_cell.angle_alpha   90.00
_cell.angle_beta   90.00
_cell.angle_gamma   90.00
#
_symmetry.space_group_name_H-M   'P 1'
#
loop_
_entity.id
_entity.type
_entity.pdbx_description
1 polymer ?
#
loop_
_entity_poly.entity_id
_entity_poly.type
_entity_poly.pdbx_seq_one_letter_code
_entity_poly.pdbx_strand_id
1 'polypeptide(L)'
;MAMRITTLALVLAGVVSAEAQQPEVRSADCNDLGRRFERLVSIYLAAGTAVIAETGDMGKAMDLARKRAVDGDMQATVPMTGLPWLMRSKADRYSVASVRQICTLAERNNHPLHIATCAYFTALNPLGEREEKRQLVLRHIESFEALTAEARRGPHAPAHIGEDIAFLKTCLPPD
;
A
#
# COMPACT_ATOMS: atom_id res chain seq x y z
N MET A 1 -12.02 21.93 83.21
CA MET A 1 -10.66 21.82 82.66
C MET A 1 -10.45 20.38 82.24
N ALA A 2 -10.70 20.06 80.97
CA ALA A 2 -10.32 18.82 80.29
C ALA A 2 -10.63 19.02 78.80
N MET A 3 -9.74 18.49 77.97
CA MET A 3 -9.32 19.04 76.70
C MET A 3 -10.08 18.42 75.52
N ARG A 4 -10.42 19.24 74.51
CA ARG A 4 -10.99 18.85 73.22
C ARG A 4 -9.98 18.02 72.42
N ILE A 5 -10.40 16.91 71.82
CA ILE A 5 -9.78 16.38 70.59
C ILE A 5 -10.91 15.88 69.68
N THR A 6 -11.24 16.71 68.70
CA THR A 6 -12.13 16.38 67.58
C THR A 6 -11.27 15.71 66.51
N THR A 7 -11.39 14.41 66.34
CA THR A 7 -10.64 13.67 65.32
C THR A 7 -11.29 13.90 63.95
N LEU A 8 -10.63 14.68 63.11
CA LEU A 8 -10.99 14.90 61.71
C LEU A 8 -10.55 13.66 60.91
N ALA A 9 -11.49 12.87 60.40
CA ALA A 9 -11.20 11.79 59.47
C ALA A 9 -11.03 12.37 58.06
N LEU A 10 -9.79 12.43 57.57
CA LEU A 10 -9.47 12.82 56.21
C LEU A 10 -9.63 11.60 55.29
N VAL A 11 -10.76 11.51 54.58
CA VAL A 11 -10.96 10.53 53.51
C VAL A 11 -10.28 11.09 52.25
N LEU A 12 -9.06 10.61 51.97
CA LEU A 12 -8.38 10.80 50.70
C LEU A 12 -9.12 10.03 49.61
N ALA A 13 -10.06 10.70 48.95
CA ALA A 13 -10.72 10.21 47.75
C ALA A 13 -9.72 10.20 46.58
N GLY A 14 -9.77 9.11 45.82
CA GLY A 14 -8.75 8.71 44.86
C GLY A 14 -8.47 9.67 43.72
N VAL A 15 -7.24 9.56 43.22
CA VAL A 15 -6.96 9.63 41.78
C VAL A 15 -6.03 8.46 41.49
N VAL A 16 -6.59 7.25 41.46
CA VAL A 16 -5.92 6.15 40.76
C VAL A 16 -5.98 6.56 39.31
N SER A 17 -4.83 6.97 38.76
CA SER A 17 -4.65 7.07 37.31
C SER A 17 -4.86 5.68 36.74
N ALA A 18 -6.11 5.35 36.43
CA ALA A 18 -6.40 4.37 35.42
C ALA A 18 -5.80 4.96 34.14
N GLU A 19 -4.59 4.53 33.79
CA GLU A 19 -4.21 4.50 32.39
C GLU A 19 -5.37 3.82 31.69
N ALA A 20 -6.18 4.63 31.00
CA ALA A 20 -7.18 4.13 30.09
C ALA A 20 -6.40 3.23 29.13
N GLN A 21 -6.52 1.92 29.32
CA GLN A 21 -6.21 0.94 28.30
C GLN A 21 -6.96 1.44 27.08
N GLN A 22 -6.21 2.07 26.17
CA GLN A 22 -6.75 2.48 24.90
C GLN A 22 -7.42 1.23 24.33
N PRO A 23 -8.70 1.30 23.95
CA PRO A 23 -9.36 0.17 23.35
C PRO A 23 -8.46 -0.23 22.18
N GLU A 24 -7.90 -1.43 22.26
CA GLU A 24 -7.13 -2.05 21.19
C GLU A 24 -8.01 -1.89 19.96
N VAL A 25 -7.66 -0.92 19.12
CA VAL A 25 -8.44 -0.58 17.95
C VAL A 25 -8.42 -1.85 17.15
N ARG A 26 -9.55 -2.58 17.17
CA ARG A 26 -9.76 -3.77 16.35
C ARG A 26 -9.57 -3.29 14.93
N SER A 27 -8.34 -3.43 14.43
CA SER A 27 -8.00 -3.10 13.07
C SER A 27 -8.96 -3.90 12.20
N ALA A 28 -9.55 -3.25 11.20
CA ALA A 28 -10.28 -3.98 10.18
C ALA A 28 -9.37 -5.14 9.74
N ASP A 29 -9.80 -6.39 9.86
CA ASP A 29 -8.95 -7.61 9.79
C ASP A 29 -7.74 -7.49 8.85
N CYS A 30 -6.63 -6.92 9.35
CA CYS A 30 -5.49 -6.51 8.51
C CYS A 30 -4.72 -7.71 7.96
N ASN A 31 -5.10 -8.93 8.36
CA ASN A 31 -4.66 -10.17 7.74
C ASN A 31 -4.98 -10.20 6.24
N ASP A 32 -5.93 -9.39 5.78
CA ASP A 32 -6.30 -9.30 4.36
C ASP A 32 -5.33 -8.48 3.48
N LEU A 33 -4.38 -7.75 4.08
CA LEU A 33 -3.44 -6.91 3.32
C LEU A 33 -2.65 -7.70 2.28
N GLY A 34 -2.20 -8.91 2.63
CA GLY A 34 -1.45 -9.78 1.73
C GLY A 34 -2.27 -10.23 0.52
N ARG A 35 -3.54 -10.61 0.73
CA ARG A 35 -4.43 -11.03 -0.37
C ARG A 35 -4.74 -9.88 -1.32
N ARG A 36 -4.98 -8.67 -0.79
CA ARG A 36 -5.22 -7.47 -1.61
C ARG A 36 -3.98 -7.06 -2.40
N PHE A 37 -2.81 -7.13 -1.78
CA PHE A 37 -1.55 -6.91 -2.47
C PHE A 37 -1.35 -7.90 -3.64
N GLU A 38 -1.58 -9.19 -3.43
CA GLU A 38 -1.49 -10.21 -4.49
C GLU A 38 -2.49 -9.96 -5.62
N ARG A 39 -3.68 -9.41 -5.30
CA ARG A 39 -4.65 -8.97 -6.33
C ARG A 39 -4.09 -7.83 -7.17
N LEU A 40 -3.45 -6.82 -6.57
CA LEU A 40 -2.78 -5.75 -7.32
C LEU A 40 -1.68 -6.31 -8.24
N VAL A 41 -0.85 -7.22 -7.70
CA VAL A 41 0.20 -7.92 -8.47
C VAL A 41 -0.39 -8.69 -9.65
N SER A 42 -1.54 -9.35 -9.47
CA SER A 42 -2.17 -10.14 -10.53
C SER A 42 -2.54 -9.31 -11.77
N ILE A 43 -2.79 -8.01 -11.61
CA ILE A 43 -3.11 -7.09 -12.72
C ILE A 43 -1.89 -6.93 -13.63
N TYR A 44 -0.68 -6.79 -13.07
CA TYR A 44 0.55 -6.75 -13.85
C TYR A 44 0.78 -8.03 -14.64
N LEU A 45 0.58 -9.17 -14.00
CA LEU A 45 0.77 -10.48 -14.64
C LEU A 45 -0.24 -10.67 -15.78
N ALA A 46 -1.51 -10.35 -15.54
CA ALA A 46 -2.56 -10.42 -16.56
C ALA A 46 -2.27 -9.49 -17.74
N ALA A 47 -1.82 -8.25 -17.48
CA ALA A 47 -1.41 -7.32 -18.52
C ALA A 47 -0.24 -7.87 -19.35
N GLY A 48 0.79 -8.42 -18.68
CA GLY A 48 1.92 -9.04 -19.37
C GLY A 48 1.49 -10.24 -20.23
N THR A 49 0.63 -11.12 -19.70
CA THR A 49 0.09 -12.27 -20.43
C THR A 49 -0.71 -11.83 -21.66
N ALA A 50 -1.50 -10.76 -21.54
CA ALA A 50 -2.26 -10.22 -22.67
C ALA A 50 -1.34 -9.73 -23.80
N VAL A 51 -0.23 -9.06 -23.49
CA VAL A 51 0.75 -8.63 -24.49
C VAL A 51 1.46 -9.82 -25.14
N ILE A 52 1.78 -10.88 -24.38
CA ILE A 52 2.34 -12.12 -24.96
C ILE A 52 1.33 -12.77 -25.92
N ALA A 53 0.05 -12.77 -25.58
CA ALA A 53 -1.00 -13.29 -26.46
C ALA A 53 -1.14 -12.44 -27.75
N GLU A 54 -0.93 -11.13 -27.67
CA GLU A 54 -0.91 -10.22 -28.83
C GLU A 54 0.30 -10.48 -29.75
N THR A 55 1.50 -10.67 -29.18
CA THR A 55 2.74 -10.77 -29.97
C THR A 55 3.14 -12.19 -30.34
N GLY A 56 2.60 -13.20 -29.64
CA GLY A 56 2.96 -14.61 -29.76
C GLY A 56 4.36 -14.94 -29.23
N ASP A 57 5.08 -13.99 -28.64
CA ASP A 57 6.46 -14.17 -28.19
C ASP A 57 6.81 -13.21 -27.03
N MET A 58 7.54 -13.72 -26.03
CA MET A 58 7.94 -12.97 -24.84
C MET A 58 8.92 -11.83 -25.18
N GLY A 59 9.90 -12.06 -26.05
CA GLY A 59 10.87 -11.03 -26.44
C GLY A 59 10.17 -9.86 -27.16
N LYS A 60 9.31 -10.17 -28.13
CA LYS A 60 8.49 -9.18 -28.83
C LYS A 60 7.53 -8.45 -27.88
N ALA A 61 6.96 -9.14 -26.90
CA ALA A 61 6.09 -8.52 -25.89
C ALA A 61 6.85 -7.49 -25.05
N MET A 62 8.07 -7.82 -24.60
CA MET A 62 8.92 -6.91 -23.84
C MET A 62 9.30 -5.68 -24.67
N ASP A 63 9.68 -5.88 -25.92
CA ASP A 63 10.03 -4.78 -26.82
C ASP A 63 8.84 -3.87 -27.11
N LEU A 64 7.66 -4.45 -27.35
CA LEU A 64 6.42 -3.70 -27.59
C LEU A 64 6.02 -2.86 -26.37
N ALA A 65 5.97 -3.47 -25.18
CA ALA A 65 5.59 -2.76 -23.95
C ALA A 65 6.60 -1.65 -23.61
N ARG A 66 7.91 -1.93 -23.73
CA ARG A 66 8.96 -0.93 -23.53
C ARG A 66 8.85 0.23 -24.52
N LYS A 67 8.63 -0.06 -25.80
CA LYS A 67 8.49 0.97 -26.84
C LYS A 67 7.31 1.89 -26.53
N ARG A 68 6.11 1.31 -26.29
CA ARG A 68 4.91 2.10 -25.93
C ARG A 68 5.16 2.96 -24.70
N ALA A 69 5.78 2.41 -23.65
CA ALA A 69 6.11 3.14 -22.44
C ALA A 69 7.08 4.32 -22.68
N VAL A 70 8.12 4.12 -23.50
CA VAL A 70 9.07 5.17 -23.88
C VAL A 70 8.40 6.24 -24.75
N ASP A 71 7.45 5.85 -25.60
CA ASP A 71 6.65 6.74 -26.44
C ASP A 71 5.59 7.54 -25.62
N GLY A 72 5.55 7.37 -24.30
CA GLY A 72 4.70 8.13 -23.38
C GLY A 72 3.38 7.47 -23.02
N ASP A 73 3.12 6.23 -23.46
CA ASP A 73 1.96 5.46 -23.03
C ASP A 73 2.15 4.97 -21.58
N MET A 74 1.55 5.69 -20.64
CA MET A 74 1.60 5.35 -19.22
C MET A 74 0.98 3.98 -18.94
N GLN A 75 -0.04 3.54 -19.70
CA GLN A 75 -0.66 2.23 -19.48
C GLN A 75 0.30 1.09 -19.83
N ALA A 76 1.17 1.28 -20.83
CA ALA A 76 2.17 0.30 -21.22
C ALA A 76 3.24 0.02 -20.14
N THR A 77 3.35 0.90 -19.13
CA THR A 77 4.25 0.64 -17.99
C THR A 77 3.78 -0.51 -17.09
N VAL A 78 2.49 -0.85 -17.13
CA VAL A 78 1.94 -2.01 -16.41
C VAL A 78 2.42 -3.34 -17.00
N PRO A 79 2.19 -3.68 -18.28
CA PRO A 79 2.74 -4.90 -18.86
C PRO A 79 4.27 -4.88 -18.91
N MET A 80 4.92 -3.71 -19.05
CA MET A 80 6.38 -3.61 -18.97
C MET A 80 6.93 -4.10 -17.63
N THR A 81 6.23 -3.85 -16.52
CA THR A 81 6.57 -4.40 -15.20
C THR A 81 6.15 -5.87 -15.04
N GLY A 82 5.00 -6.26 -15.60
CA GLY A 82 4.47 -7.63 -15.46
C GLY A 82 5.24 -8.70 -16.25
N LEU A 83 5.75 -8.37 -17.44
CA LEU A 83 6.45 -9.31 -18.32
C LEU A 83 7.70 -9.94 -17.65
N PRO A 84 8.63 -9.16 -17.04
CA PRO A 84 9.74 -9.74 -16.27
C PRO A 84 9.31 -10.65 -15.12
N TRP A 85 8.13 -10.42 -14.52
CA TRP A 85 7.64 -11.24 -13.41
C TRP A 85 7.09 -12.59 -13.87
N LEU A 86 6.57 -12.68 -15.09
CA LEU A 86 6.12 -13.95 -15.66
C LEU A 86 7.28 -14.93 -15.89
N MET A 87 8.50 -14.41 -16.07
CA MET A 87 9.72 -15.22 -16.23
C MET A 87 10.31 -15.71 -14.91
N ARG A 88 9.74 -15.32 -13.76
CA ARG A 88 10.27 -15.61 -12.43
C ARG A 88 9.34 -16.49 -11.61
N SER A 89 9.93 -17.29 -10.73
CA SER A 89 9.20 -18.01 -9.68
C SER A 89 8.47 -17.01 -8.78
N LYS A 90 7.40 -17.44 -8.08
CA LYS A 90 6.66 -16.53 -7.18
C LYS A 90 7.57 -15.89 -6.13
N ALA A 91 8.53 -16.63 -5.59
CA ALA A 91 9.47 -16.14 -4.59
C ALA A 91 10.41 -15.05 -5.14
N ASP A 92 10.76 -15.12 -6.43
CA ASP A 92 11.74 -14.23 -7.05
C ASP A 92 11.11 -13.00 -7.74
N ARG A 93 9.77 -12.92 -7.79
CA ARG A 93 9.05 -11.79 -8.43
C ARG A 93 9.26 -10.47 -7.68
N TYR A 94 9.37 -10.52 -6.35
CA TYR A 94 9.42 -9.34 -5.48
C TYR A 94 10.84 -8.89 -5.17
N SER A 95 11.71 -8.83 -6.18
CA SER A 95 13.06 -8.33 -6.01
C SER A 95 13.07 -6.83 -5.66
N VAL A 96 14.09 -6.38 -4.92
CA VAL A 96 14.30 -4.95 -4.60
C VAL A 96 14.26 -4.09 -5.88
N ALA A 97 14.84 -4.58 -6.97
CA ALA A 97 14.81 -3.89 -8.26
C ALA A 97 13.38 -3.70 -8.80
N SER A 98 12.52 -4.72 -8.69
CA SER A 98 11.13 -4.65 -9.14
C SER A 98 10.31 -3.68 -8.30
N VAL A 99 10.48 -3.72 -6.97
CA VAL A 99 9.81 -2.80 -6.04
C VAL A 99 10.22 -1.37 -6.33
N ARG A 100 11.54 -1.12 -6.48
CA ARG A 100 12.07 0.21 -6.82
C ARG A 100 11.50 0.70 -8.14
N GLN A 101 11.44 -0.15 -9.17
CA GLN A 101 10.85 0.22 -10.46
C GLN A 101 9.39 0.66 -10.31
N ILE A 102 8.56 -0.10 -9.58
CA ILE A 102 7.14 0.24 -9.37
C ILE A 102 6.99 1.56 -8.62
N CYS A 103 7.76 1.76 -7.55
CA CYS A 103 7.70 3.01 -6.79
C CYS A 103 8.19 4.21 -7.60
N THR A 104 9.24 4.06 -8.41
CA THR A 104 9.66 5.10 -9.36
C THR A 104 8.57 5.41 -10.39
N LEU A 105 7.88 4.39 -10.92
CA LEU A 105 6.76 4.60 -11.85
C LEU A 105 5.56 5.25 -11.17
N ALA A 106 5.30 4.94 -9.90
CA ALA A 106 4.25 5.58 -9.10
C ALA A 106 4.49 7.10 -9.02
N GLU A 107 5.71 7.51 -8.69
CA GLU A 107 6.10 8.92 -8.57
C GLU A 107 6.12 9.65 -9.91
N ARG A 108 6.56 9.00 -10.99
CA ARG A 108 6.74 9.66 -12.30
C ARG A 108 5.48 9.72 -13.13
N ASN A 109 4.66 8.66 -13.10
CA ASN A 109 3.54 8.51 -14.03
C ASN A 109 2.18 8.71 -13.36
N ASN A 110 2.14 8.77 -12.03
CA ASN A 110 0.89 8.89 -11.25
C ASN A 110 -0.17 7.83 -11.62
N HIS A 111 0.25 6.66 -12.09
CA HIS A 111 -0.67 5.59 -12.46
C HIS A 111 -1.26 4.96 -11.18
N PRO A 112 -2.59 4.81 -11.07
CA PRO A 112 -3.25 4.36 -9.83
C PRO A 112 -2.76 3.00 -9.36
N LEU A 113 -2.54 2.05 -10.27
CA LEU A 113 -1.99 0.74 -9.93
C LEU A 113 -0.58 0.82 -9.33
N HIS A 114 0.32 1.65 -9.88
CA HIS A 114 1.69 1.76 -9.38
C HIS A 114 1.71 2.40 -8.00
N ILE A 115 0.91 3.46 -7.79
CA ILE A 115 0.78 4.12 -6.49
C ILE A 115 0.28 3.13 -5.44
N ALA A 116 -0.83 2.44 -5.71
CA ALA A 116 -1.38 1.46 -4.77
C ALA A 116 -0.39 0.33 -4.49
N THR A 117 0.23 -0.23 -5.53
CA THR A 117 1.19 -1.32 -5.36
C THR A 117 2.41 -0.89 -4.54
N CYS A 118 2.94 0.32 -4.78
CA CYS A 118 4.05 0.86 -4.01
C CYS A 118 3.65 1.10 -2.54
N ALA A 119 2.46 1.67 -2.28
CA ALA A 119 1.94 1.84 -0.92
C ALA A 119 1.87 0.52 -0.16
N TYR A 120 1.36 -0.54 -0.79
CA TYR A 120 1.30 -1.88 -0.21
C TYR A 120 2.68 -2.50 0.01
N PHE A 121 3.61 -2.38 -0.94
CA PHE A 121 4.98 -2.84 -0.75
C PHE A 121 5.64 -2.16 0.45
N THR A 122 5.51 -0.84 0.56
CA THR A 122 6.06 -0.07 1.66
C THR A 122 5.43 -0.50 2.99
N ALA A 123 4.11 -0.70 3.04
CA ALA A 123 3.43 -1.14 4.26
C ALA A 123 3.88 -2.54 4.70
N LEU A 124 3.92 -3.50 3.78
CA LEU A 124 4.22 -4.91 4.05
C LEU A 124 5.73 -5.19 4.21
N ASN A 125 6.61 -4.25 3.87
CA ASN A 125 8.05 -4.45 4.03
C ASN A 125 8.43 -4.62 5.52
N PRO A 126 9.03 -5.74 5.95
CA PRO A 126 9.40 -5.93 7.34
C PRO A 126 10.61 -5.08 7.78
N LEU A 127 11.32 -4.46 6.84
CA LEU A 127 12.54 -3.70 7.10
C LEU A 127 12.28 -2.19 7.14
N GLY A 128 12.99 -1.49 8.03
CA GLY A 128 12.97 -0.03 8.16
C GLY A 128 12.22 0.46 9.40
N GLU A 129 12.39 1.75 9.71
CA GLU A 129 11.76 2.39 10.86
C GLU A 129 10.25 2.54 10.68
N ARG A 130 9.49 2.20 11.72
CA ARG A 130 8.02 2.14 11.67
C ARG A 130 7.39 3.46 11.24
N GLU A 131 7.87 4.57 11.80
CA GLU A 131 7.28 5.89 11.52
C GLU A 131 7.63 6.41 10.13
N GLU A 132 8.89 6.24 9.70
CA GLU A 132 9.30 6.61 8.34
C GLU A 132 8.47 5.86 7.29
N LYS A 133 8.27 4.55 7.49
CA LYS A 133 7.41 3.73 6.63
C LYS A 133 5.98 4.24 6.61
N ARG A 134 5.42 4.55 7.78
CA ARG A 134 4.06 5.08 7.89
C ARG A 134 3.92 6.36 7.06
N GLN A 135 4.84 7.30 7.22
CA GLN A 135 4.85 8.55 6.44
C GLN A 135 4.98 8.32 4.93
N LEU A 136 5.80 7.35 4.51
CA LEU A 136 5.90 6.97 3.10
C LEU A 136 4.59 6.38 2.56
N VAL A 137 3.92 5.51 3.31
CA VAL A 137 2.61 4.96 2.90
C VAL A 137 1.56 6.07 2.81
N LEU A 138 1.51 6.98 3.80
CA LEU A 138 0.60 8.13 3.79
C LEU A 138 0.81 9.01 2.56
N ARG A 139 2.06 9.31 2.19
CA ARG A 139 2.38 10.06 0.98
C ARG A 139 1.83 9.40 -0.30
N HIS A 140 1.92 8.08 -0.40
CA HIS A 140 1.36 7.36 -1.55
C HIS A 140 -0.17 7.36 -1.54
N ILE A 141 -0.80 7.24 -0.36
CA ILE A 141 -2.25 7.36 -0.21
C ILE A 141 -2.71 8.76 -0.65
N GLU A 142 -2.05 9.82 -0.18
CA GLU A 142 -2.32 11.20 -0.60
C GLU A 142 -2.14 11.38 -2.11
N SER A 143 -1.09 10.79 -2.68
CA SER A 143 -0.84 10.83 -4.13
C SER A 143 -1.99 10.17 -4.92
N PHE A 144 -2.53 9.05 -4.40
CA PHE A 144 -3.70 8.40 -4.98
C PHE A 144 -4.98 9.25 -4.84
N GLU A 145 -5.19 9.82 -3.65
CA GLU A 145 -6.33 10.68 -3.32
C GLU A 145 -6.30 12.00 -4.14
N ALA A 146 -5.13 12.45 -4.58
CA ALA A 146 -4.96 13.60 -5.46
C ALA A 146 -5.25 13.30 -6.94
N LEU A 147 -5.32 12.04 -7.36
CA LEU A 147 -5.67 11.70 -8.75
C LEU A 147 -7.09 12.16 -9.08
N THR A 148 -7.28 12.69 -10.29
CA THR A 148 -8.61 12.98 -10.83
C THR A 148 -9.41 11.69 -11.02
N ALA A 149 -10.74 11.79 -11.05
CA ALA A 149 -11.60 10.64 -11.29
C ALA A 149 -11.29 9.94 -12.64
N GLU A 150 -10.86 10.71 -13.65
CA GLU A 150 -10.42 10.17 -14.94
C GLU A 150 -9.11 9.38 -14.82
N ALA A 151 -8.11 9.91 -14.09
CA ALA A 151 -6.83 9.24 -13.89
C ALA A 151 -6.93 7.95 -13.07
N ARG A 152 -8.01 7.78 -12.30
CA ARG A 152 -8.31 6.53 -11.57
C ARG A 152 -9.00 5.47 -12.44
N ARG A 153 -9.33 5.79 -13.69
CA ARG A 153 -9.90 4.87 -14.68
C ARG A 153 -8.84 4.38 -15.65
N GLY A 154 -9.10 3.22 -16.25
CA GLY A 154 -8.22 2.67 -17.29
C GLY A 154 -8.25 1.14 -17.30
N PRO A 155 -7.66 0.52 -18.33
CA PRO A 155 -7.64 -0.93 -18.50
C PRO A 155 -6.92 -1.66 -17.35
N HIS A 156 -6.00 -0.97 -16.68
CA HIS A 156 -5.22 -1.52 -15.55
C HIS A 156 -5.53 -0.81 -14.23
N ALA A 157 -6.64 -0.09 -14.15
CA ALA A 157 -7.12 0.61 -12.96
C ALA A 157 -8.52 0.12 -12.57
N PRO A 158 -8.66 -1.12 -12.05
CA PRO A 158 -9.96 -1.65 -11.68
C PRO A 158 -10.62 -0.84 -10.56
N ALA A 159 -11.95 -0.86 -10.55
CA ALA A 159 -12.77 -0.04 -9.64
C ALA A 159 -12.43 -0.24 -8.15
N HIS A 160 -11.95 -1.43 -7.76
CA HIS A 160 -11.63 -1.76 -6.38
C HIS A 160 -10.31 -1.15 -5.86
N ILE A 161 -9.46 -0.51 -6.68
CA ILE A 161 -8.19 0.07 -6.18
C ILE A 161 -8.46 1.14 -5.11
N GLY A 162 -9.53 1.93 -5.25
CA GLY A 162 -9.89 2.92 -4.23
C GLY A 162 -10.25 2.27 -2.89
N GLU A 163 -10.93 1.12 -2.92
CA GLU A 163 -11.25 0.35 -1.72
C GLU A 163 -10.00 -0.28 -1.10
N ASP A 164 -9.02 -0.70 -1.90
CA ASP A 164 -7.75 -1.22 -1.42
C ASP A 164 -6.92 -0.14 -0.72
N ILE A 165 -6.85 1.07 -1.28
CA ILE A 165 -6.20 2.22 -0.63
C ILE A 165 -6.91 2.59 0.68
N ALA A 166 -8.23 2.65 0.68
CA ALA A 166 -9.00 2.93 1.88
C ALA A 166 -8.76 1.87 2.97
N PHE A 167 -8.77 0.59 2.60
CA PHE A 167 -8.46 -0.50 3.52
C PHE A 167 -7.04 -0.40 4.09
N LEU A 168 -6.04 -0.14 3.24
CA LEU A 168 -4.66 0.06 3.68
C LEU A 168 -4.55 1.17 4.72
N LYS A 169 -5.22 2.30 4.50
CA LYS A 169 -5.25 3.44 5.42
C LYS A 169 -5.77 3.04 6.81
N THR A 170 -6.79 2.18 6.89
CA THR A 170 -7.33 1.69 8.18
C THR A 170 -6.40 0.74 8.93
N CYS A 171 -5.42 0.15 8.23
CA CYS A 171 -4.46 -0.78 8.77
C CYS A 171 -3.12 -0.13 9.17
N LEU A 172 -2.98 1.17 8.98
CA LEU A 172 -1.78 1.87 9.40
C LEU A 172 -1.69 1.95 10.92
N PRO A 173 -0.51 1.72 11.51
CA PRO A 173 -0.33 1.87 12.94
C PRO A 173 -0.69 3.30 13.40
N PRO A 174 -1.24 3.48 14.62
CA PRO A 174 -1.40 4.80 15.21
C PRO A 174 -0.03 5.46 15.43
N ASP A 175 -0.07 6.80 15.51
CA ASP A 175 1.05 7.67 15.94
C ASP A 175 1.54 7.31 17.35
#